data_AF-A0A1G1NVJ8-F1
#
_entry.id   AF-A0A1G1NVJ8-F1
#
_cell.length_a   1.000
_cell.length_b   1.000
_cell.length_c   1.000
_cell.angle_alpha   90.00
_cell.angle_beta   90.00
_cell.angle_gamma   90.00
#
_symmetry.space_group_name_H-M   'P 1'
#
loop_
_entity.id
_entity.type
_entity.pdbx_description
1 polymer ?
#
loop_
_entity_poly.entity_id
_entity_poly.type
_entity_poly.pdbx_seq_one_letter_code
_entity_poly.pdbx_strand_id
1 'polypeptide(L)'
;MKNIWVCIFMLFICSGCAKLAHLDQLLVLKSIGDNKAVQAQHVKKQDQDFEKLLKAMQEDKLLQYPDQQSIRRAFGEPLFIKDIEKDEEKQVKWLYRYSAKPFGSDKVYLYFSSAGRLLNAEHIEKSPVQDPTGNPPATTHETTDPQ
;
A
#
# COMPACT_ATOMS: atom_id res chain seq x y z
N MET A 1 68.89 -2.88 21.80
CA MET A 1 67.93 -3.15 20.69
C MET A 1 66.80 -4.11 21.09
N LYS A 2 66.39 -4.19 22.37
CA LYS A 2 65.35 -5.14 22.85
C LYS A 2 64.00 -4.45 23.13
N ASN A 3 64.01 -3.10 23.23
CA ASN A 3 62.86 -2.29 23.65
C ASN A 3 62.01 -1.79 22.45
N ILE A 4 62.57 -1.79 21.24
CA ILE A 4 61.87 -1.39 20.00
C ILE A 4 60.87 -2.44 19.53
N TRP A 5 61.14 -3.72 19.82
CA TRP A 5 60.26 -4.83 19.42
C TRP A 5 58.93 -4.84 20.18
N VAL A 6 58.93 -4.36 21.43
CA VAL A 6 57.72 -4.20 22.26
C VAL A 6 56.79 -3.10 21.70
N CYS A 7 57.34 -2.00 21.18
CA CYS A 7 56.53 -0.92 20.60
C CYS A 7 55.85 -1.33 19.27
N ILE A 8 56.51 -2.14 18.44
CA ILE A 8 55.93 -2.66 17.18
C ILE A 8 54.81 -3.66 17.47
N PHE A 9 54.96 -4.52 18.48
CA PHE A 9 53.92 -5.48 18.85
C PHE A 9 52.69 -4.79 19.45
N MET A 10 52.89 -3.68 20.18
CA MET A 10 51.80 -2.88 20.76
C MET A 10 51.00 -2.09 19.70
N LEU A 11 51.64 -1.66 18.61
CA LEU A 11 50.96 -1.01 17.47
C LEU A 11 50.03 -1.97 16.71
N PHE A 12 50.39 -3.26 16.60
CA PHE A 12 49.56 -4.25 15.90
C PHE A 12 48.27 -4.62 16.64
N ILE A 13 48.25 -4.55 17.98
CA ILE A 13 47.08 -4.89 18.79
C ILE A 13 46.03 -3.76 18.76
N CYS A 14 46.45 -2.50 18.61
CA CYS A 14 45.54 -1.35 18.63
C CYS A 14 44.83 -1.07 17.29
N SER A 15 45.28 -1.63 16.16
CA SER A 15 44.63 -1.41 14.85
C SER A 15 43.41 -2.31 14.59
N GLY A 16 43.12 -3.29 15.46
CA GLY A 16 42.05 -4.27 15.27
C GLY A 16 40.64 -3.84 15.70
N CYS A 17 40.50 -2.83 16.57
CA CYS A 17 39.20 -2.49 17.16
C CYS A 17 38.31 -1.58 16.30
N ALA A 18 38.86 -0.86 15.32
CA ALA A 18 38.09 0.09 14.52
C ALA A 18 37.20 -0.60 13.46
N LYS A 19 37.61 -1.78 12.96
CA LYS A 19 36.86 -2.47 11.88
C LYS A 19 35.60 -3.20 12.37
N LEU A 20 35.54 -3.56 13.65
CA LEU A 20 34.39 -4.26 14.24
C LEU A 20 33.24 -3.28 14.56
N ALA A 21 33.56 -2.04 14.95
CA ALA A 21 32.58 -1.03 15.35
C ALA A 21 31.64 -0.56 14.20
N HIS A 22 32.08 -0.63 12.95
CA HIS A 22 31.27 -0.23 11.79
C HIS A 22 30.47 -1.38 11.17
N LEU A 23 30.69 -2.62 11.62
CA LEU A 23 30.02 -3.80 11.10
C LEU A 23 28.55 -3.83 11.55
N ASP A 24 28.29 -3.43 12.80
CA ASP A 24 26.93 -3.27 13.33
C ASP A 24 26.12 -2.23 12.55
N GLN A 25 26.75 -1.11 12.17
CA GLN A 25 26.11 -0.07 11.36
C GLN A 25 25.73 -0.57 9.96
N LEU A 26 26.59 -1.40 9.34
CA LEU A 26 26.31 -2.04 8.05
C LEU A 26 25.18 -3.07 8.16
N LEU A 27 25.13 -3.85 9.24
CA LEU A 27 24.05 -4.82 9.49
C LEU A 27 22.71 -4.13 9.74
N VAL A 28 22.70 -3.01 10.47
CA VAL A 28 21.50 -2.19 10.66
C VAL A 28 21.03 -1.63 9.32
N LEU A 29 21.92 -1.04 8.53
CA LEU A 29 21.53 -0.50 7.22
C LEU A 29 21.01 -1.59 6.28
N LYS A 30 21.63 -2.78 6.28
CA LYS A 30 21.14 -3.95 5.54
C LYS A 30 19.76 -4.37 6.03
N SER A 31 19.55 -4.48 7.35
CA SER A 31 18.24 -4.85 7.92
C SER A 31 17.13 -3.86 7.56
N ILE A 32 17.44 -2.55 7.50
CA ILE A 32 16.50 -1.53 7.06
C ILE A 32 16.20 -1.67 5.56
N GLY A 33 17.22 -1.93 4.74
CA GLY A 33 17.06 -2.18 3.30
C GLY A 33 16.19 -3.41 3.02
N ASP A 34 16.46 -4.52 3.70
CA ASP A 34 15.71 -5.76 3.58
C ASP A 34 14.25 -5.56 4.03
N ASN A 35 14.03 -4.84 5.14
CA ASN A 35 12.67 -4.51 5.61
C ASN A 35 11.91 -3.64 4.60
N LYS A 36 12.56 -2.62 4.02
CA LYS A 36 11.97 -1.81 2.95
C LYS A 36 11.61 -2.63 1.71
N ALA A 37 12.45 -3.60 1.32
CA ALA A 37 12.17 -4.48 0.19
C ALA A 37 10.95 -5.38 0.46
N VAL A 38 10.84 -5.95 1.66
CA VAL A 38 9.69 -6.77 2.07
C VAL A 38 8.40 -5.94 2.10
N GLN A 39 8.45 -4.72 2.64
CA GLN A 39 7.31 -3.80 2.65
C GLN A 39 6.87 -3.44 1.22
N ALA A 40 7.82 -3.10 0.34
CA ALA A 40 7.53 -2.79 -1.05
C ALA A 40 6.88 -3.97 -1.79
N GLN A 41 7.35 -5.19 -1.52
CA GLN A 41 6.76 -6.41 -2.08
C GLN A 41 5.34 -6.65 -1.57
N HIS A 42 5.08 -6.39 -0.29
CA HIS A 42 3.74 -6.52 0.30
C HIS A 42 2.76 -5.52 -0.34
N VAL A 43 3.14 -4.24 -0.42
CA VAL A 43 2.34 -3.20 -1.08
C VAL A 43 2.07 -3.54 -2.53
N LYS A 44 3.10 -3.99 -3.28
CA LYS A 44 2.94 -4.40 -4.68
C LYS A 44 1.96 -5.55 -4.83
N LYS A 45 2.00 -6.54 -3.93
CA LYS A 45 1.05 -7.66 -3.94
C LYS A 45 -0.38 -7.19 -3.66
N GLN A 46 -0.58 -6.36 -2.64
CA GLN A 46 -1.90 -5.80 -2.33
C GLN A 46 -2.47 -5.00 -3.50
N ASP A 47 -1.65 -4.16 -4.14
CA ASP A 47 -2.07 -3.40 -5.31
C ASP A 47 -2.43 -4.33 -6.49
N GLN A 48 -1.63 -5.39 -6.74
CA GLN A 48 -1.94 -6.39 -7.77
C GLN A 48 -3.23 -7.17 -7.48
N ASP A 49 -3.49 -7.51 -6.22
CA ASP A 49 -4.70 -8.21 -5.84
C ASP A 49 -5.94 -7.30 -5.94
N PHE A 50 -5.79 -6.00 -5.67
CA PHE A 50 -6.83 -5.00 -5.91
C PHE A 50 -7.14 -4.83 -7.41
N GLU A 51 -6.13 -4.79 -8.28
CA GLU A 51 -6.33 -4.74 -9.74
C GLU A 51 -7.15 -5.94 -10.24
N LYS A 52 -6.88 -7.14 -9.70
CA LYS A 52 -7.68 -8.34 -10.03
C LYS A 52 -9.13 -8.19 -9.59
N LEU A 53 -9.37 -7.61 -8.42
CA LEU A 53 -10.72 -7.36 -7.91
C LEU A 53 -11.47 -6.38 -8.80
N LEU A 54 -10.84 -5.25 -9.17
CA LEU A 54 -11.41 -4.26 -10.09
C LEU A 54 -11.79 -4.90 -11.42
N LYS A 55 -10.89 -5.70 -12.00
CA LYS A 55 -11.16 -6.41 -13.25
C LYS A 55 -12.31 -7.40 -13.11
N ALA A 56 -12.35 -8.19 -12.03
CA ALA A 56 -13.43 -9.14 -11.79
C ALA A 56 -14.79 -8.45 -11.62
N MET A 57 -14.81 -7.25 -11.05
CA MET A 57 -16.00 -6.43 -10.90
C MET A 57 -16.46 -5.85 -12.25
N GLN A 58 -15.54 -5.30 -13.04
CA GLN A 58 -15.82 -4.77 -14.39
C GLN A 58 -16.31 -5.85 -15.37
N GLU A 59 -15.90 -7.10 -15.16
CA GLU A 59 -16.32 -8.25 -15.96
C GLU A 59 -17.57 -8.96 -15.40
N ASP A 60 -18.24 -8.43 -14.36
CA ASP A 60 -19.38 -9.05 -13.66
C ASP A 60 -19.09 -10.47 -13.12
N LYS A 61 -17.83 -10.77 -12.85
CA LYS A 61 -17.37 -12.09 -12.36
C LYS A 61 -17.31 -12.20 -10.84
N LEU A 62 -17.70 -11.16 -10.09
CA LEU A 62 -17.69 -11.20 -8.63
C LEU A 62 -18.64 -12.28 -8.06
N LEU A 63 -19.73 -12.58 -8.76
CA LEU A 63 -20.70 -13.61 -8.36
C LEU A 63 -20.11 -15.02 -8.31
N GLN A 64 -18.95 -15.25 -8.93
CA GLN A 64 -18.23 -16.54 -8.85
C GLN A 64 -17.62 -16.79 -7.46
N TYR A 65 -17.58 -15.77 -6.60
CA TYR A 65 -16.99 -15.80 -5.27
C TYR A 65 -18.10 -15.55 -4.22
N PRO A 66 -18.86 -16.58 -3.83
CA PRO A 66 -20.09 -16.42 -3.07
C PRO A 66 -19.88 -16.00 -1.62
N ASP A 67 -18.67 -16.18 -1.08
CA ASP A 67 -18.39 -15.99 0.35
C ASP A 67 -17.08 -15.25 0.63
N GLN A 68 -16.95 -14.76 1.85
CA GLN A 68 -15.77 -14.05 2.36
C GLN A 68 -14.46 -14.81 2.19
N GLN A 69 -14.47 -16.15 2.28
CA GLN A 69 -13.25 -16.96 2.16
C GLN A 69 -12.79 -17.05 0.71
N SER A 70 -13.72 -17.23 -0.23
CA SER A 70 -13.46 -17.26 -1.66
C SER A 70 -12.89 -15.93 -2.16
N ILE A 71 -13.45 -14.81 -1.70
CA ILE A 71 -12.97 -13.45 -1.99
C ILE A 71 -11.54 -13.26 -1.46
N ARG A 72 -11.27 -13.59 -0.19
CA ARG A 72 -9.93 -13.42 0.40
C ARG A 72 -8.85 -14.26 -0.30
N ARG A 73 -9.20 -15.47 -0.71
CA ARG A 73 -8.28 -16.35 -1.44
C ARG A 73 -7.94 -15.79 -2.84
N ALA A 74 -8.91 -15.17 -3.50
CA ALA A 74 -8.72 -14.66 -4.86
C ALA A 74 -8.08 -13.26 -4.89
N PHE A 75 -8.48 -12.38 -3.97
CA PHE A 75 -8.21 -10.93 -4.00
C PHE A 75 -7.47 -10.41 -2.77
N GLY A 76 -7.00 -11.28 -1.88
CA GLY A 76 -6.27 -10.90 -0.68
C GLY A 76 -7.16 -10.34 0.44
N GLU A 77 -6.52 -9.84 1.49
CA GLU A 77 -7.24 -9.28 2.64
C GLU A 77 -7.75 -7.86 2.35
N PRO A 78 -8.96 -7.50 2.83
CA PRO A 78 -9.45 -6.14 2.75
C PRO A 78 -8.59 -5.21 3.59
N LEU A 79 -8.48 -3.95 3.17
CA LEU A 79 -7.78 -2.93 3.94
C LEU A 79 -8.53 -2.56 5.22
N PHE A 80 -9.86 -2.65 5.19
CA PHE A 80 -10.70 -2.33 6.33
C PHE A 80 -11.98 -3.17 6.33
N ILE A 81 -12.39 -3.61 7.53
CA ILE A 81 -13.60 -4.38 7.78
C ILE A 81 -14.41 -3.63 8.83
N LYS A 82 -15.71 -3.49 8.61
CA LYS A 82 -16.62 -2.85 9.55
C LYS A 82 -18.00 -3.51 9.52
N ASP A 83 -18.50 -3.84 10.70
CA ASP A 83 -19.90 -4.20 10.88
C ASP A 83 -20.78 -2.96 10.71
N ILE A 84 -21.81 -3.09 9.90
CA ILE A 84 -22.80 -2.04 9.63
C ILE A 84 -24.20 -2.62 9.77
N GLU A 85 -25.16 -1.74 10.00
CA GLU A 85 -26.58 -2.07 9.98
C GLU A 85 -27.21 -1.34 8.81
N LYS A 86 -27.91 -2.08 7.95
CA LYS A 86 -28.58 -1.53 6.78
C LYS A 86 -29.91 -2.27 6.63
N ASP A 87 -31.00 -1.51 6.50
CA ASP A 87 -32.36 -2.06 6.38
C ASP A 87 -32.71 -3.02 7.53
N GLU A 88 -32.31 -2.68 8.77
CA GLU A 88 -32.48 -3.50 9.99
C GLU A 88 -31.72 -4.84 9.97
N GLU A 89 -30.87 -5.07 8.97
CA GLU A 89 -30.01 -6.25 8.88
C GLU A 89 -28.54 -5.93 9.21
N LYS A 90 -27.91 -6.83 9.97
CA LYS A 90 -26.47 -6.78 10.23
C LYS A 90 -25.69 -7.26 9.00
N GLN A 91 -24.80 -6.40 8.51
CA GLN A 91 -23.94 -6.66 7.38
C GLN A 91 -22.48 -6.37 7.74
N VAL A 92 -21.56 -7.00 7.01
CA VAL A 92 -20.12 -6.73 7.13
C VAL A 92 -19.66 -6.04 5.86
N LYS A 93 -19.13 -4.83 6.01
CA LYS A 93 -18.57 -4.04 4.92
C LYS A 93 -17.06 -4.19 4.87
N TRP A 94 -16.54 -4.55 3.71
CA TRP A 94 -15.11 -4.62 3.41
C TRP A 94 -14.72 -3.52 2.44
N LEU A 95 -13.56 -2.90 2.67
CA LEU A 95 -12.97 -1.90 1.79
C LEU A 95 -11.66 -2.43 1.20
N TYR A 96 -11.58 -2.39 -0.13
CA TYR A 96 -10.35 -2.56 -0.89
C TYR A 96 -9.98 -1.25 -1.60
N ARG A 97 -8.70 -0.93 -1.63
CA ARG A 97 -8.11 0.19 -2.37
C ARG A 97 -6.61 -0.05 -2.56
N TYR A 98 -6.00 0.73 -3.44
CA TYR A 98 -4.53 0.79 -3.53
C TYR A 98 -3.90 1.19 -2.19
N SER A 99 -2.88 0.45 -1.78
CA SER A 99 -2.20 0.65 -0.49
C SER A 99 -1.24 1.84 -0.54
N ALA A 100 -0.63 2.09 -1.70
CA ALA A 100 0.32 3.19 -1.90
C ALA A 100 -0.33 4.56 -2.23
N LYS A 101 -1.66 4.62 -2.43
CA LYS A 101 -2.36 5.83 -2.90
C LYS A 101 -3.53 6.18 -1.98
N PRO A 102 -3.31 6.97 -0.90
CA PRO A 102 -4.35 7.24 0.09
C PRO A 102 -5.46 8.19 -0.38
N PHE A 103 -5.21 9.06 -1.36
CA PHE A 103 -6.15 10.07 -1.86
C PHE A 103 -6.45 9.89 -3.34
N GLY A 104 -7.70 10.14 -3.75
CA GLY A 104 -8.11 10.16 -5.16
C GLY A 104 -7.93 8.84 -5.91
N SER A 105 -7.86 7.71 -5.20
CA SER A 105 -7.77 6.37 -5.78
C SER A 105 -9.12 5.67 -5.73
N ASP A 106 -9.29 4.73 -6.66
CA ASP A 106 -10.46 3.87 -6.72
C ASP A 106 -10.64 3.07 -5.43
N LYS A 107 -11.90 2.87 -5.06
CA LYS A 107 -12.30 2.08 -3.88
C LYS A 107 -13.35 1.07 -4.30
N VAL A 108 -13.23 -0.14 -3.77
CA VAL A 108 -14.26 -1.17 -3.89
C VAL A 108 -14.77 -1.50 -2.49
N TYR A 109 -16.08 -1.36 -2.31
CA TYR A 109 -16.77 -1.83 -1.11
C TYR A 109 -17.50 -3.13 -1.41
N LEU A 110 -17.25 -4.15 -0.60
CA LEU A 110 -17.98 -5.41 -0.64
C LEU A 110 -18.85 -5.52 0.61
N TYR A 111 -20.10 -5.90 0.43
CA TYR A 111 -21.08 -6.03 1.50
C TYR A 111 -21.43 -7.49 1.66
N PHE A 112 -21.30 -8.01 2.87
CA PHE A 112 -21.59 -9.40 3.19
C PHE A 112 -22.72 -9.50 4.20
N SER A 113 -23.53 -10.55 4.10
CA SER A 113 -24.52 -10.87 5.12
C SER A 113 -23.86 -11.39 6.40
N SER A 114 -24.62 -11.50 7.47
CA SER A 114 -24.22 -12.17 8.71
C SER A 114 -23.77 -13.63 8.50
N ALA A 115 -24.28 -14.28 7.44
CA ALA A 115 -23.86 -15.63 7.02
C ALA A 115 -22.56 -15.64 6.18
N GLY A 116 -21.94 -14.48 5.96
CA GLY A 116 -20.68 -14.34 5.21
C GLY A 116 -20.84 -14.43 3.69
N ARG A 117 -22.06 -14.32 3.16
CA ARG A 117 -22.33 -14.32 1.71
C ARG A 117 -22.23 -12.93 1.12
N LEU A 118 -21.68 -12.82 -0.09
CA LEU A 118 -21.63 -11.55 -0.81
C LEU A 118 -23.05 -11.10 -1.17
N LEU A 119 -23.44 -9.91 -0.72
CA LEU A 119 -24.73 -9.28 -0.99
C LEU A 119 -24.63 -8.25 -2.11
N ASN A 120 -23.59 -7.41 -2.07
CA ASN A 120 -23.41 -6.33 -3.03
C ASN A 120 -21.95 -5.92 -3.16
N ALA A 121 -21.61 -5.25 -4.27
CA ALA A 121 -20.33 -4.63 -4.51
C ALA A 121 -20.53 -3.21 -5.08
N GLU A 122 -19.72 -2.26 -4.63
CA GLU A 122 -19.80 -0.86 -5.04
C GLU A 122 -18.41 -0.35 -5.42
N HIS A 123 -18.29 0.19 -6.64
CA HIS A 123 -17.08 0.85 -7.12
C HIS A 123 -17.24 2.36 -6.98
N ILE A 124 -16.33 2.99 -6.24
CA ILE A 124 -16.16 4.43 -6.27
C ILE A 124 -14.91 4.73 -7.09
N GLU A 125 -15.11 5.25 -8.30
CA GLU A 125 -14.03 5.72 -9.16
C GLU A 125 -13.29 6.89 -8.50
N LYS A 126 -12.02 7.06 -8.88
CA LYS A 126 -11.26 8.26 -8.56
C LYS A 126 -12.08 9.51 -8.87
N SER A 127 -12.35 10.32 -7.85
CA SER A 127 -12.79 11.69 -8.09
C SER A 127 -11.63 12.41 -8.78
N PRO A 128 -11.84 13.13 -9.91
CA PRO A 128 -10.81 14.01 -10.43
C PRO A 128 -10.50 14.98 -9.30
N VAL A 129 -9.27 14.90 -8.79
CA VAL A 129 -8.77 15.83 -7.79
C VAL A 129 -8.91 17.22 -8.41
N GLN A 130 -9.86 18.01 -7.93
CA GLN A 130 -9.79 19.44 -8.13
C GLN A 130 -8.47 19.88 -7.51
N ASP A 131 -7.61 20.42 -8.35
CA ASP A 131 -6.32 20.97 -7.99
C ASP A 131 -6.43 21.70 -6.63
N PRO A 132 -5.67 21.31 -5.58
CA PRO A 132 -5.67 22.04 -4.31
C PRO A 132 -5.13 23.47 -4.48
N THR A 133 -4.55 23.79 -5.63
CA THR A 133 -4.32 25.15 -6.09
C THR A 133 -5.63 25.67 -6.66
N GLY A 134 -6.42 26.37 -5.85
CA GLY A 134 -7.69 27.01 -6.24
C GLY A 134 -7.51 28.14 -7.27
N ASN A 135 -6.86 27.88 -8.40
CA ASN A 135 -6.88 28.74 -9.56
C ASN A 135 -8.14 28.39 -10.37
N PRO A 136 -9.05 29.36 -10.59
CA PRO A 136 -10.17 29.14 -11.47
C PRO A 136 -9.66 28.73 -12.87
N PRO A 137 -10.37 27.83 -13.57
CA PRO A 137 -10.05 27.53 -14.95
C PRO A 137 -10.01 28.83 -15.74
N ALA A 138 -8.91 29.06 -16.46
CA ALA A 138 -8.76 30.25 -17.28
C ALA A 138 -9.92 30.33 -18.28
N THR A 139 -10.88 31.22 -18.00
CA THR A 139 -11.94 31.56 -18.93
C THR A 139 -11.29 32.12 -20.18
N THR A 140 -11.23 31.31 -21.24
CA THR A 140 -10.87 31.79 -22.57
C THR A 140 -11.99 32.74 -22.98
N HIS A 141 -11.78 34.03 -22.82
CA HIS A 141 -12.63 35.04 -23.45
C HIS A 141 -12.39 34.95 -24.95
N GLU A 142 -13.36 34.33 -25.63
CA GLU A 142 -13.58 34.46 -27.06
C GLU A 142 -13.82 35.95 -27.34
N THR A 143 -12.81 36.62 -27.91
CA THR A 143 -12.92 37.98 -28.42
C THR A 143 -13.78 37.94 -29.68
N THR A 144 -15.07 38.21 -29.54
CA THR A 144 -15.92 38.57 -30.67
C THR A 144 -15.61 40.02 -31.07
N ASP A 145 -14.94 40.17 -32.20
CA ASP A 145 -14.80 41.44 -32.93
C ASP A 145 -16.19 42.04 -33.27
N PRO A 146 -16.43 43.34 -33.03
CA PRO A 146 -17.55 44.05 -33.63
C PRO A 146 -17.14 44.69 -34.98
N GLN A 147 -17.97 44.47 -35.99
CA GLN A 147 -18.06 45.32 -37.19
C GLN A 147 -18.64 46.70 -36.87
#